data_AF-A0A5M6CFH6-F1
#
_entry.id   AF-A0A5M6CFH6-F1
#
_cell.length_a   1.000
_cell.length_b   1.000
_cell.length_c   1.000
_cell.angle_alpha   90.00
_cell.angle_beta   90.00
_cell.angle_gamma   90.00
#
_symmetry.space_group_name_H-M   'P 1'
#
loop_
_entity.id
_entity.type
_entity.pdbx_description
1 polymer ?
#
loop_
_entity_poly.entity_id
_entity_poly.type
_entity_poly.pdbx_seq_one_letter_code
_entity_poly.pdbx_strand_id
1 'polypeptide(L)' 'MSLYTTVIRAISPIDGELKTFLGPNVPGISISDAQNYCEKNELGYCKVDGKLIAEIPCRPGTHEADWKKMVDYEDPELN' A
#
# COMPACT_ATOMS: atom_id res chain seq x y z
N MET A 1 6.80 13.51 4.92
CA MET A 1 7.05 12.08 5.14
C MET A 1 6.11 11.34 4.20
N SER A 2 6.60 10.39 3.40
CA SER A 2 5.79 9.74 2.37
C SER A 2 5.25 8.40 2.86
N LEU A 3 4.17 7.94 2.24
CA LEU A 3 3.64 6.60 2.43
C LEU A 3 4.18 5.68 1.33
N TYR A 4 4.46 4.44 1.70
CA TYR A 4 4.93 3.39 0.82
C TYR A 4 4.01 2.19 0.94
N THR A 5 3.70 1.56 -0.18
CA THR A 5 2.93 0.32 -0.23
C THR A 5 3.82 -0.86 0.08
N THR A 6 3.23 -1.91 0.65
CA THR A 6 3.93 -3.16 0.90
C THR A 6 3.14 -4.34 0.34
N VAL A 7 3.85 -5.42 0.05
CA VAL A 7 3.28 -6.69 -0.39
C VAL A 7 3.85 -7.85 0.42
N ILE A 8 3.05 -8.90 0.52
CA ILE A 8 3.40 -10.15 1.22
C ILE A 8 3.16 -11.31 0.27
N ARG A 9 4.06 -12.29 0.24
CA ARG A 9 3.82 -13.56 -0.44
C ARG A 9 3.42 -14.62 0.58
N ALA A 10 2.19 -15.13 0.47
CA ALA A 10 1.65 -16.11 1.40
C ALA A 10 0.85 -17.19 0.65
N ILE A 11 0.70 -18.35 1.27
CA ILE A 11 -0.18 -19.40 0.75
C ILE A 11 -1.63 -19.00 1.05
N SER A 12 -2.44 -18.91 -0.01
CA SER A 12 -3.86 -18.61 0.08
C SER A 12 -4.60 -19.76 0.78
N PRO A 13 -5.39 -19.48 1.83
CA PRO A 13 -6.15 -20.53 2.52
C PRO A 13 -7.33 -21.05 1.70
N ILE A 14 -7.71 -20.37 0.62
CA ILE A 14 -8.86 -20.72 -0.22
C ILE A 14 -8.52 -21.89 -1.16
N ASP A 15 -7.31 -21.88 -1.72
CA ASP A 15 -6.89 -22.79 -2.78
C ASP A 15 -5.50 -23.41 -2.59
N GLY A 16 -4.76 -23.01 -1.55
CA GLY A 16 -3.43 -23.55 -1.25
C GLY A 16 -2.31 -23.03 -2.16
N GLU A 17 -2.57 -22.02 -3.00
CA GLU A 17 -1.58 -21.46 -3.92
C GLU A 17 -0.78 -20.32 -3.29
N LEU A 18 0.50 -20.19 -3.66
CA LEU A 18 1.33 -19.06 -3.26
C LEU A 18 0.92 -17.81 -4.04
N LYS A 19 0.35 -16.82 -3.35
CA LYS A 19 -0.13 -15.56 -3.93
C LYS A 19 0.57 -14.35 -3.31
N THR A 20 0.47 -13.22 -4.00
CA THR A 20 0.90 -11.92 -3.49
C THR A 20 -0.31 -11.14 -2.99
N PHE A 21 -0.23 -10.63 -1.77
CA PHE A 21 -1.28 -9.85 -1.12
C PHE A 21 -0.77 -8.44 -0.81
N LEU A 22 -1.68 -7.47 -0.81
CA LEU A 22 -1.40 -6.13 -0.33
C LEU A 22 -1.20 -6.17 1.19
N GLY A 23 -0.11 -5.55 1.65
CA GLY A 23 0.18 -5.33 3.06
C GLY A 23 -0.22 -3.92 3.51
N PRO A 24 0.13 -3.52 4.75
CA PRO A 24 -0.12 -2.18 5.24
C PRO A 24 0.75 -1.13 4.53
N ASN A 25 0.24 0.10 4.46
CA ASN A 25 1.05 1.25 4.03
C ASN A 25 1.98 1.68 5.17
N VAL A 26 3.25 1.94 4.88
CA VAL A 26 4.27 2.29 5.87
C VAL A 26 4.89 3.66 5.60
N PRO A 27 5.30 4.40 6.63
CA PRO A 27 5.96 5.68 6.45
C PRO A 27 7.43 5.51 6.05
N GLY A 28 7.96 6.48 5.30
CA GLY A 28 9.40 6.56 5.04
C GLY A 28 9.83 7.84 4.34
N ILE A 29 11.12 8.14 4.40
CA ILE A 29 11.75 9.19 3.60
C ILE A 29 12.18 8.64 2.22
N SER A 30 12.56 7.36 2.17
CA SER A 30 12.95 6.64 0.95
C SER A 30 12.43 5.20 0.99
N ILE A 31 12.49 4.48 -0.13
CA ILE A 31 12.13 3.05 -0.19
C ILE A 31 12.94 2.24 0.83
N SER A 32 14.25 2.48 0.92
CA SER A 32 15.14 1.77 1.86
C SER A 32 14.79 2.07 3.32
N ASP A 33 14.40 3.31 3.60
CA ASP A 33 13.94 3.73 4.93
C ASP A 33 12.60 3.07 5.30
N ALA A 34 11.65 3.02 4.35
CA ALA A 34 10.38 2.31 4.50
C ALA A 34 10.57 0.80 4.71
N GLN A 35 11.54 0.17 4.02
CA GLN A 35 11.85 -1.24 4.26
C GLN A 35 12.46 -1.43 5.65
N ASN A 36 13.40 -0.57 6.06
CA ASN A 36 13.95 -0.60 7.41
C ASN A 36 12.89 -0.39 8.49
N TYR A 37 11.87 0.43 8.23
CA TYR A 37 10.71 0.56 9.10
C TYR A 37 9.99 -0.79 9.24
N CYS A 38 9.76 -1.51 8.13
CA CYS A 38 9.13 -2.82 8.17
C CYS A 38 9.89 -3.80 9.07
N GLU A 39 11.22 -3.90 8.88
CA GLU A 39 12.08 -4.80 9.66
C GLU A 39 12.05 -4.52 11.17
N LYS A 40 11.88 -3.26 11.57
CA LYS A 40 11.95 -2.83 12.97
C LYS A 40 10.60 -2.80 13.68
N ASN A 41 9.48 -2.83 12.94
CA ASN A 41 8.14 -2.61 13.49
C ASN A 41 7.21 -3.81 13.24
N GLU A 42 7.70 -5.03 13.46
CA GLU A 42 6.91 -6.28 13.35
C GLU A 42 6.30 -6.55 11.97
N LEU A 43 6.87 -5.93 10.93
CA LEU A 43 6.47 -6.07 9.52
C LEU A 43 7.61 -6.62 8.66
N GLY A 44 8.62 -7.29 9.24
CA GLY A 44 9.78 -7.83 8.50
C GLY A 44 9.42 -8.91 7.46
N TYR A 45 8.18 -9.40 7.47
CA TYR A 45 7.64 -10.28 6.42
C TYR A 45 7.07 -9.51 5.21
N CYS A 46 6.92 -8.19 5.31
CA CYS A 46 6.46 -7.32 4.24
C CYS A 46 7.64 -6.82 3.40
N LYS A 47 7.41 -6.72 2.09
CA LYS A 47 8.33 -6.07 1.17
C LYS A 47 7.72 -4.77 0.67
N VAL A 48 8.47 -3.67 0.74
CA VAL A 48 8.07 -2.41 0.10
C VAL A 48 8.13 -2.56 -1.42
N ASP A 49 7.05 -2.23 -2.12
CA ASP A 49 6.94 -2.37 -3.58
C ASP A 49 6.73 -1.04 -4.32
N GLY A 50 6.32 0.03 -3.64
CA GLY A 50 6.10 1.32 -4.26
C GLY A 50 5.87 2.47 -3.28
N LYS A 51 5.85 3.69 -3.81
CA LYS A 51 5.41 4.89 -3.09
C LYS A 51 3.92 5.09 -3.35
N LEU A 52 3.14 5.32 -2.30
CA LEU A 52 1.73 5.66 -2.43
C LEU A 52 1.61 7.13 -2.80
N ILE A 53 1.11 7.40 -4.01
CA ILE A 53 0.92 8.75 -4.54
C ILE A 53 -0.52 9.21 -4.33
N ALA A 54 -1.48 8.36 -4.69
CA ALA A 54 -2.90 8.66 -4.52
C ALA A 54 -3.72 7.38 -4.29
N GLU A 55 -4.82 7.51 -3.55
CA GLU A 55 -5.85 6.48 -3.44
C GLU A 55 -7.13 6.95 -4.14
N ILE A 56 -7.62 6.14 -5.08
CA ILE A 56 -8.86 6.44 -5.82
C ILE A 56 -9.85 5.33 -5.51
N PRO A 57 -10.89 5.60 -4.69
CA PRO A 57 -11.87 4.58 -4.35
C PRO A 57 -12.74 4.23 -5.55
N CYS A 58 -13.32 3.04 -5.53
CA CYS A 58 -14.38 2.68 -6.48
C CYS A 58 -15.70 3.35 -6.10
N ARG A 59 -16.53 3.68 -7.09
CA ARG A 59 -17.91 4.13 -6.82
C ARG A 59 -18.68 2.98 -6.15
N PRO A 60 -19.57 3.27 -5.18
CA PRO A 60 -20.31 2.24 -4.45
C PRO A 60 -21.00 1.23 -5.38
N GLY A 61 -20.73 -0.05 -5.18
CA GLY A 61 -21.34 -1.14 -5.96
C GLY A 61 -20.78 -1.32 -7.38
N THR A 62 -19.71 -0.64 -7.74
CA THR A 62 -19.07 -0.76 -9.05
C THR A 62 -17.55 -0.96 -8.91
N HIS A 63 -16.88 -1.29 -10.02
CA HIS A 63 -15.41 -1.26 -10.12
C HIS A 63 -14.93 -0.03 -10.89
N GLU A 64 -15.78 0.99 -11.04
CA GLU A 64 -15.40 2.25 -11.69
C GLU A 64 -14.71 3.18 -10.69
N ALA A 65 -13.60 3.79 -11.11
CA ALA A 65 -12.87 4.76 -10.31
C ALA A 65 -13.72 6.03 -10.03
N ASP A 66 -13.82 6.42 -8.76
CA ASP A 66 -14.42 7.68 -8.32
C ASP A 66 -13.34 8.75 -8.14
N TRP A 67 -12.90 9.33 -9.27
CA TRP A 67 -11.88 10.39 -9.29
C TRP A 67 -12.23 11.62 -8.44
N LYS A 68 -13.52 11.84 -8.13
CA LYS A 68 -13.95 12.96 -7.27
C LYS A 68 -13.63 12.74 -5.79
N LYS A 69 -13.33 11.50 -5.39
CA LYS A 69 -12.96 11.13 -4.03
C LYS A 69 -11.51 10.64 -3.96
N MET A 70 -10.70 11.04 -4.94
CA MET A 70 -9.27 10.78 -4.91
C MET A 70 -8.66 11.48 -3.70
N VAL A 71 -7.77 10.78 -3.01
CA VAL A 71 -6.91 11.35 -1.98
C VAL A 71 -5.49 11.37 -2.52
N ASP A 72 -4.91 12.56 -2.70
CA ASP A 72 -3.54 12.78 -3.14
C ASP A 72 -2.61 12.95 -1.93
N TYR A 73 -1.61 12.09 -1.80
CA TYR A 73 -0.64 12.11 -0.70
C TYR A 73 0.63 12.91 -1.01
N GLU A 74 0.82 13.35 -2.25
CA GLU A 74 1.91 14.26 -2.63
C GLU A 74 1.49 15.73 -2.55
N ASP A 75 0.23 16.03 -2.87
CA ASP A 75 -0.33 17.39 -2.78
C ASP A 75 -1.57 17.42 -1.87
N PRO A 76 -1.37 17.59 -0.54
CA PRO A 76 -2.48 17.58 0.40
C PRO A 76 -3.40 18.80 0.31
N GLU A 77 -3.05 19.85 -0.45
CA GLU A 77 -3.92 21.01 -0.65
C GLU A 77 -5.08 20.74 -1.62
N LEU A 78 -5.06 19.59 -2.31
CA LEU A 78 -6.11 19.13 -3.23
C LEU A 78 -7.12 18.15 -2.60
N ASN A 79 -6.98 17.84 -1.30
CA ASN A 79 -7.82 16.88 -0.57
C ASN A 79 -9.03 17.49 0.13
#